data_AF-A0A4R0P874-F1
#
_entry.id   AF-A0A4R0P874-F1
#
_cell.length_a   1.000
_cell.length_b   1.000
_cell.length_c   1.000
_cell.angle_alpha   90.00
_cell.angle_beta   90.00
_cell.angle_gamma   90.00
#
_symmetry.space_group_name_H-M   'P 1'
#
loop_
_entity.id
_entity.type
_entity.pdbx_description
1 polymer ?
#
loop_
_entity_poly.entity_id
_entity_poly.type
_entity_poly.pdbx_seq_one_letter_code
_entity_poly.pdbx_strand_id
1 'polypeptide(L)'
;MIRLRRLLKRIWIPIILRVWVLARLWYRFWGVRLDGRPQDEVWYFAYGANLNDTVFLGRRRMKPLDWRVGKVTGWRLRFNLQGRPVGRSAPANIEPATGEELWGVLFLITRREMVRLNSTEGVPGWRYRPVWFDAEDREGNRHRAFSLMADGLPEDGNPSLRYITLIREGARQHGLPEHWIEKLEKVRPAEEAA
;
A
#
# COMPACT_ATOMS: atom_id res chain seq x y z
N MET A 1 4.19 25.41 5.44
CA MET A 1 3.09 24.42 5.58
C MET A 1 3.52 22.95 5.71
N ILE A 2 4.38 22.38 4.86
CA ILE A 2 4.71 20.93 4.90
C ILE A 2 5.44 20.51 6.20
N ARG A 3 6.40 21.31 6.68
CA ARG A 3 7.13 21.05 7.95
C ARG A 3 6.19 21.05 9.16
N LEU A 4 5.27 22.01 9.23
CA LEU A 4 4.27 22.12 10.30
C LEU A 4 3.31 20.91 10.31
N ARG A 5 2.82 20.47 9.14
CA ARG A 5 2.00 19.25 9.03
C ARG A 5 2.75 17.99 9.47
N ARG A 6 4.05 17.87 9.15
CA ARG A 6 4.88 16.75 9.60
C ARG A 6 5.09 16.77 11.13
N LEU A 7 5.32 17.94 11.71
CA LEU A 7 5.46 18.12 13.15
C LEU A 7 4.17 17.73 13.90
N LEU A 8 3.02 18.24 13.43
CA LEU A 8 1.71 17.90 13.98
C LEU A 8 1.44 16.39 13.91
N LYS A 9 1.75 15.74 12.78
CA LYS A 9 1.65 14.28 12.65
C LYS A 9 2.54 13.55 13.67
N ARG A 10 3.76 14.03 13.91
CA ARG A 10 4.70 13.39 14.84
C ARG A 10 4.20 13.42 16.28
N ILE A 11 3.45 14.45 16.66
CA ILE A 11 2.83 14.57 17.99
C ILE A 11 1.53 13.76 18.05
N TRP A 12 0.70 13.87 17.01
CA TRP A 12 -0.64 13.30 17.01
C TRP A 12 -0.69 11.77 16.85
N ILE A 13 0.16 11.20 15.98
CA ILE A 13 0.14 9.75 15.70
C ILE A 13 0.36 8.92 16.98
N PRO A 14 1.36 9.20 17.83
CA PRO A 14 1.52 8.48 19.10
C PRO A 14 0.29 8.54 20.01
N ILE A 15 -0.46 9.65 20.00
CA ILE A 15 -1.66 9.84 20.83
C ILE A 15 -2.76 8.91 20.35
N ILE A 16 -3.10 8.89 19.06
CA ILE A 16 -4.19 8.04 18.55
C ILE A 16 -3.87 6.54 18.58
N LEU A 17 -2.59 6.17 18.52
CA LEU A 17 -2.17 4.78 18.67
C LEU A 17 -2.33 4.27 20.12
N ARG A 18 -2.32 5.18 21.10
CA ARG A 18 -2.57 4.89 22.53
C ARG A 18 -4.05 5.00 22.89
N VAL A 19 -4.74 6.03 22.38
CA VAL A 19 -6.14 6.33 22.70
C VAL A 19 -7.03 5.95 21.51
N TRP A 20 -7.48 4.69 21.48
CA TRP A 20 -8.22 4.13 20.33
C TRP A 20 -9.50 4.90 19.98
N VAL A 21 -10.19 5.47 20.97
CA VAL A 21 -11.39 6.29 20.74
C VAL A 21 -11.07 7.51 19.86
N LEU A 22 -9.91 8.15 20.06
CA LEU A 22 -9.47 9.27 19.23
C LEU A 22 -9.15 8.81 17.80
N ALA A 23 -8.54 7.63 17.63
CA ALA A 23 -8.35 7.05 16.31
C ALA A 23 -9.69 6.84 15.60
N ARG A 24 -10.69 6.25 16.28
CA ARG A 24 -12.02 6.01 15.70
C ARG A 24 -12.73 7.32 15.34
N LEU A 25 -12.66 8.33 16.21
CA LEU A 25 -13.24 9.65 15.95
C LEU A 25 -12.59 10.34 14.75
N TRP A 26 -11.26 10.30 14.65
CA TRP A 26 -10.54 10.81 13.48
C TRP A 26 -10.98 10.07 12.22
N TYR A 27 -10.97 8.74 12.22
CA TYR A 27 -11.35 7.95 11.04
C TYR A 27 -12.78 8.26 10.60
N ARG A 28 -13.72 8.34 11.55
CA ARG A 28 -15.11 8.71 11.31
C ARG A 28 -15.25 10.11 10.71
N PHE A 29 -14.47 11.09 11.18
CA PHE A 29 -14.47 12.45 10.62
C PHE A 29 -14.09 12.47 9.12
N TRP A 30 -13.22 11.56 8.69
CA TRP A 30 -12.84 11.39 7.29
C TRP A 30 -13.74 10.43 6.51
N GLY A 31 -14.86 9.96 7.09
CA GLY A 31 -15.74 8.97 6.46
C GLY A 31 -15.12 7.58 6.30
N VAL A 32 -13.99 7.30 6.97
CA VAL A 32 -13.31 6.01 6.92
C VAL A 32 -13.75 5.18 8.13
N ARG A 33 -14.13 3.93 7.90
CA ARG A 33 -14.51 3.02 8.99
C ARG A 33 -13.28 2.42 9.67
N LEU A 34 -13.21 2.52 10.99
CA LEU A 34 -12.22 1.85 11.84
C LEU A 34 -12.94 0.98 12.87
N ASP A 35 -13.05 -0.30 12.56
CA ASP A 35 -13.78 -1.28 13.37
C ASP A 35 -12.88 -2.05 14.34
N GLY A 36 -13.54 -2.71 15.29
CA GLY A 36 -12.97 -3.57 16.34
C GLY A 36 -11.86 -2.95 17.18
N ARG A 37 -11.03 -3.82 17.73
CA ARG A 37 -10.06 -3.53 18.79
C ARG A 37 -8.65 -3.37 18.21
N PRO A 38 -7.75 -2.62 18.89
CA PRO A 38 -6.39 -2.38 18.41
C PRO A 38 -5.57 -3.65 18.13
N GLN A 39 -5.82 -4.72 18.88
CA GLN A 39 -5.12 -5.99 18.80
C GLN A 39 -5.74 -6.97 17.79
N ASP A 40 -6.93 -6.68 17.25
CA ASP A 40 -7.54 -7.54 16.24
C ASP A 40 -6.63 -7.59 15.02
N GLU A 41 -6.59 -8.75 14.37
CA GLU A 41 -5.76 -8.98 13.20
C GLU A 41 -6.48 -8.52 11.93
N VAL A 42 -5.69 -8.12 10.94
CA VAL A 42 -6.17 -7.71 9.63
C VAL A 42 -5.10 -7.99 8.57
N TRP A 43 -5.52 -8.49 7.42
CA TRP A 43 -4.64 -8.66 6.27
C TRP A 43 -4.45 -7.36 5.51
N TYR A 44 -3.20 -6.95 5.32
CA TYR A 44 -2.79 -5.87 4.44
C TYR A 44 -2.23 -6.45 3.14
N PHE A 45 -2.82 -6.08 2.00
CA PHE A 45 -2.33 -6.48 0.68
C PHE A 45 -1.38 -5.43 0.10
N ALA A 46 -0.09 -5.75 0.03
CA ALA A 46 0.94 -4.94 -0.58
C ALA A 46 1.12 -5.27 -2.07
N TYR A 47 1.08 -4.25 -2.93
CA TYR A 47 1.32 -4.36 -4.38
C TYR A 47 2.39 -3.40 -4.91
N GLY A 48 2.81 -2.42 -4.08
CA GLY A 48 3.78 -1.38 -4.44
C GLY A 48 5.10 -1.56 -3.69
N ALA A 49 5.78 -0.46 -3.34
CA ALA A 49 7.09 -0.52 -2.66
C ALA A 49 7.08 -1.27 -1.30
N ASN A 50 5.92 -1.50 -0.70
CA ASN A 50 5.79 -2.33 0.51
C ASN A 50 5.96 -3.83 0.24
N LEU A 51 6.10 -4.26 -1.02
CA LEU A 51 6.58 -5.61 -1.37
C LEU A 51 8.03 -5.83 -0.95
N ASN A 52 8.84 -4.77 -0.79
CA ASN A 52 10.25 -4.90 -0.48
C ASN A 52 10.48 -4.89 1.04
N ASP A 53 11.20 -5.89 1.56
CA ASP A 53 11.44 -6.03 3.00
C ASP A 53 12.23 -4.86 3.60
N THR A 54 13.17 -4.28 2.84
CA THR A 54 13.91 -3.09 3.29
C THR A 54 12.98 -1.90 3.48
N VAL A 55 11.88 -1.82 2.74
CA VAL A 55 10.86 -0.79 2.90
C VAL A 55 9.91 -1.15 4.04
N PHE A 56 9.28 -2.32 3.97
CA PHE A 56 8.18 -2.70 4.87
C PHE A 56 8.69 -3.04 6.28
N LEU A 57 9.64 -3.95 6.40
CA LEU A 57 10.23 -4.34 7.68
C LEU A 57 11.29 -3.34 8.15
N GLY A 58 12.09 -2.81 7.21
CA GLY A 58 13.17 -1.86 7.52
C GLY A 58 12.69 -0.44 7.79
N ARG A 59 12.48 0.35 6.72
CA ARG A 59 12.18 1.79 6.81
C ARG A 59 10.89 2.08 7.57
N ARG A 60 9.83 1.29 7.34
CA ARG A 60 8.55 1.46 8.04
C ARG A 60 8.50 0.80 9.41
N ARG A 61 9.39 -0.16 9.68
CA ARG A 61 9.45 -0.91 10.95
C ARG A 61 8.09 -1.57 11.25
N MET A 62 7.51 -2.21 10.24
CA MET A 62 6.33 -3.08 10.40
C MET A 62 6.79 -4.43 10.93
N LYS A 63 5.93 -5.11 11.68
CA LYS A 63 6.20 -6.44 12.25
C LYS A 63 5.00 -7.34 11.96
N PRO A 64 4.87 -7.85 10.72
CA PRO A 64 3.77 -8.74 10.40
C PRO A 64 3.83 -9.99 11.28
N LEU A 65 2.66 -10.44 11.72
CA LEU A 65 2.46 -11.69 12.45
C LEU A 65 2.62 -12.89 11.50
N ASP A 66 2.27 -12.70 10.23
CA ASP A 66 2.36 -13.70 9.19
C ASP A 66 2.40 -13.04 7.80
N TRP A 67 2.80 -13.77 6.76
CA TRP A 67 2.72 -13.32 5.38
C TRP A 67 2.43 -14.43 4.37
N ARG A 68 1.75 -14.08 3.27
CA ARG A 68 1.41 -15.00 2.17
C ARG A 68 1.57 -14.29 0.82
N VAL A 69 1.96 -15.02 -0.21
CA VAL A 69 1.80 -14.55 -1.59
C VAL A 69 0.37 -14.84 -2.03
N GLY A 70 -0.26 -13.87 -2.68
CA GLY A 70 -1.62 -14.04 -3.18
C GLY A 70 -1.96 -13.09 -4.31
N LYS A 71 -3.17 -13.29 -4.84
CA LYS A 71 -3.75 -12.49 -5.91
C LYS A 71 -5.12 -11.94 -5.54
N VAL A 72 -5.52 -10.89 -6.25
CA VAL A 72 -6.87 -10.32 -6.18
C VAL A 72 -7.40 -10.22 -7.60
N THR A 73 -8.55 -10.84 -7.85
CA THR A 73 -9.21 -10.81 -9.16
C THR A 73 -10.08 -9.57 -9.33
N GLY A 74 -10.18 -9.05 -10.55
CA GLY A 74 -10.95 -7.85 -10.86
C GLY A 74 -10.21 -6.54 -10.59
N TRP A 75 -8.88 -6.60 -10.46
CA TRP A 75 -8.02 -5.46 -10.15
C TRP A 75 -6.77 -5.46 -11.01
N ARG A 76 -6.28 -4.28 -11.36
CA ARG A 76 -5.00 -4.10 -12.06
C ARG A 76 -4.09 -3.11 -11.37
N LEU A 77 -2.80 -3.30 -11.58
CA LEU A 77 -1.75 -2.36 -11.21
C LEU A 77 -1.70 -1.21 -12.22
N ARG A 78 -1.61 0.02 -11.72
CA ARG A 78 -1.42 1.23 -12.52
C ARG A 78 -0.25 2.05 -11.99
N PHE A 79 0.33 2.88 -12.85
CA PHE A 79 1.27 3.93 -12.47
C PHE A 79 0.71 5.29 -12.87
N ASN A 80 -0.51 5.59 -12.43
CA ASN A 80 -1.26 6.81 -12.82
C ASN A 80 -1.31 7.89 -11.73
N LEU A 81 -0.41 7.86 -10.75
CA LEU A 81 -0.35 8.89 -9.72
C LEU A 81 0.72 9.94 -10.01
N GLN A 82 0.41 11.19 -9.71
CA GLN A 82 1.40 12.26 -9.76
C GLN A 82 2.29 12.20 -8.51
N GLY A 83 3.48 11.61 -8.65
CA GLY A 83 4.52 11.70 -7.62
C GLY A 83 5.38 12.96 -7.77
N ARG A 84 6.51 12.96 -7.07
CA ARG A 84 7.44 14.08 -7.04
C ARG A 84 8.86 13.55 -7.30
N PRO A 85 9.61 14.11 -8.25
CA PRO A 85 9.24 15.19 -9.18
C PRO A 85 8.10 14.81 -10.15
N VAL A 86 7.34 15.81 -10.60
CA VAL A 86 6.23 15.59 -11.56
C VAL A 86 6.80 15.03 -12.87
N GLY A 87 6.10 14.05 -13.46
CA GLY A 87 6.50 13.39 -14.71
C GLY A 87 7.66 12.40 -14.58
N ARG A 88 8.33 12.31 -13.40
CA ARG A 88 9.51 11.45 -13.20
C ARG A 88 9.35 10.41 -12.10
N SER A 89 8.18 10.38 -11.48
CA SER A 89 7.90 9.45 -10.40
C SER A 89 6.41 9.26 -10.35
N ALA A 90 5.90 8.25 -11.05
CA ALA A 90 4.54 7.79 -10.86
C ALA A 90 4.52 6.64 -9.83
N PRO A 91 3.97 6.84 -8.62
CA PRO A 91 3.78 5.73 -7.67
C PRO A 91 2.76 4.72 -8.18
N ALA A 92 2.87 3.50 -7.66
CA ALA A 92 1.91 2.44 -7.94
C ALA A 92 0.53 2.79 -7.35
N ASN A 93 -0.50 2.44 -8.10
CA ASN A 93 -1.91 2.50 -7.73
C ASN A 93 -2.61 1.22 -8.18
N ILE A 94 -3.86 1.07 -7.76
CA ILE A 94 -4.72 -0.02 -8.20
C ILE A 94 -6.04 0.55 -8.69
N GLU A 95 -6.69 -0.15 -9.60
CA GLU A 95 -8.05 0.17 -10.01
C GLU A 95 -8.83 -1.08 -10.41
N PRO A 96 -10.17 -1.04 -10.34
CA PRO A 96 -11.01 -2.12 -10.82
C PRO A 96 -10.77 -2.41 -12.31
N ALA A 97 -10.61 -3.69 -12.64
CA ALA A 97 -10.43 -4.17 -14.01
C ALA A 97 -10.91 -5.62 -14.13
N THR A 98 -12.12 -5.80 -14.66
CA THR A 98 -12.74 -7.12 -14.81
C THR A 98 -11.86 -8.05 -15.65
N GLY A 99 -11.63 -9.27 -15.15
CA GLY A 99 -10.81 -10.26 -15.83
C GLY A 99 -9.29 -10.10 -15.62
N GLU A 100 -8.84 -9.00 -15.01
CA GLU A 100 -7.43 -8.86 -14.60
C GLU A 100 -7.20 -9.40 -13.18
N GLU A 101 -5.96 -9.77 -12.92
CA GLU A 101 -5.49 -10.14 -11.60
C GLU A 101 -4.31 -9.25 -11.18
N LEU A 102 -4.30 -8.95 -9.88
CA LEU A 102 -3.24 -8.22 -9.21
C LEU A 102 -2.54 -9.16 -8.23
N TRP A 103 -1.25 -9.40 -8.44
CA TRP A 103 -0.43 -10.17 -7.49
C TRP A 103 0.28 -9.26 -6.48
N GLY A 104 0.45 -9.78 -5.28
CA GLY A 104 1.06 -9.07 -4.18
C GLY A 104 1.39 -9.96 -2.99
N VAL A 105 1.66 -9.32 -1.86
CA VAL A 105 1.94 -9.99 -0.58
C VAL A 105 0.91 -9.55 0.44
N LEU A 106 0.27 -10.54 1.06
CA LEU A 106 -0.59 -10.39 2.22
C LEU A 106 0.28 -10.38 3.47
N PHE A 107 0.18 -9.33 4.28
CA PHE A 107 0.83 -9.23 5.58
C PHE A 107 -0.24 -9.20 6.67
N LEU A 108 -0.21 -10.15 7.60
CA LEU A 108 -1.10 -10.16 8.77
C LEU A 108 -0.54 -9.17 9.78
N ILE A 109 -1.30 -8.14 10.12
CA ILE A 109 -0.89 -7.12 11.08
C ILE A 109 -2.01 -6.86 12.08
N THR A 110 -1.68 -6.20 13.18
CA THR A 110 -2.70 -5.72 14.11
C THR A 110 -3.42 -4.49 13.54
N ARG A 111 -4.66 -4.23 13.95
CA ARG A 111 -5.37 -2.99 13.59
C ARG A 111 -4.65 -1.72 14.06
N ARG A 112 -3.93 -1.77 15.18
CA ARG A 112 -3.05 -0.67 15.60
C ARG A 112 -1.94 -0.41 14.57
N GLU A 113 -1.34 -1.45 14.03
CA GLU A 113 -0.34 -1.35 12.96
C GLU A 113 -0.96 -0.88 11.64
N MET A 114 -2.18 -1.29 11.31
CA MET A 114 -2.93 -0.72 10.18
C MET A 114 -3.07 0.79 10.33
N VAL A 115 -3.47 1.30 11.51
CA VAL A 115 -3.58 2.76 11.74
C VAL A 115 -2.23 3.46 11.60
N ARG A 116 -1.15 2.83 12.08
CA ARG A 116 0.22 3.34 11.91
C ARG A 116 0.63 3.38 10.44
N LEU A 117 0.41 2.31 9.68
CA LEU A 117 0.69 2.20 8.26
C LEU A 117 -0.08 3.27 7.48
N ASN A 118 -1.40 3.33 7.67
CA ASN A 118 -2.27 4.34 7.08
C ASN A 118 -1.73 5.75 7.34
N SER A 119 -1.34 6.06 8.58
CA SER A 119 -0.82 7.38 8.94
C SER A 119 0.44 7.78 8.16
N THR A 120 1.30 6.81 7.84
CA THR A 120 2.51 7.02 7.03
C THR A 120 2.21 7.26 5.56
N GLU A 121 1.12 6.68 5.04
CA GLU A 121 0.62 6.86 3.67
C GLU A 121 -0.28 8.10 3.53
N GLY A 122 -0.57 8.77 4.65
CA GLY A 122 -1.43 9.94 4.70
C GLY A 122 -2.92 9.62 4.80
N VAL A 123 -3.25 8.43 5.29
CA VAL A 123 -4.61 7.95 5.57
C VAL A 123 -4.90 8.02 7.08
N PRO A 124 -6.07 8.50 7.49
CA PRO A 124 -7.10 9.14 6.66
C PRO A 124 -6.64 10.48 6.10
N GLY A 125 -7.01 10.76 4.86
CA GLY A 125 -6.64 11.96 4.12
C GLY A 125 -7.15 11.92 2.69
N TRP A 126 -6.84 12.96 1.91
CA TRP A 126 -7.40 13.18 0.58
C TRP A 126 -6.72 12.37 -0.54
N ARG A 127 -5.51 11.84 -0.31
CA ARG A 127 -4.74 11.20 -1.39
C ARG A 127 -5.12 9.74 -1.58
N TYR A 128 -5.07 8.96 -0.50
CA TYR A 128 -5.37 7.53 -0.53
C TYR A 128 -6.60 7.25 0.34
N ARG A 129 -7.40 6.28 -0.10
CA ARG A 129 -8.50 5.67 0.65
C ARG A 129 -8.23 4.18 0.82
N PRO A 130 -8.64 3.59 1.95
CA PRO A 130 -8.61 2.14 2.08
C PRO A 130 -9.69 1.51 1.20
N VAL A 131 -9.32 0.44 0.51
CA VAL A 131 -10.24 -0.45 -0.21
C VAL A 131 -10.13 -1.84 0.35
N TRP A 132 -11.22 -2.59 0.32
CA TRP A 132 -11.31 -3.93 0.87
C TRP A 132 -11.76 -4.92 -0.20
N PHE A 133 -11.07 -6.05 -0.29
CA PHE A 133 -11.34 -7.10 -1.25
C PHE A 133 -10.94 -8.46 -0.67
N ASP A 134 -11.37 -9.52 -1.34
CA ASP A 134 -11.00 -10.88 -0.98
C ASP A 134 -9.79 -11.28 -1.83
N ALA A 135 -8.68 -11.53 -1.15
CA ALA A 135 -7.45 -12.02 -1.77
C ALA A 135 -7.39 -13.54 -1.64
N GLU A 136 -6.83 -14.21 -2.65
CA GLU A 136 -6.61 -15.64 -2.66
C GLU A 136 -5.10 -15.90 -2.54
N ASP A 137 -4.69 -16.69 -1.54
CA ASP A 137 -3.28 -17.11 -1.43
C ASP A 137 -2.96 -18.28 -2.38
N ARG A 138 -1.71 -18.73 -2.39
CA ARG A 138 -1.26 -19.83 -3.25
C ARG A 138 -1.96 -21.17 -3.01
N GLU A 139 -2.51 -21.36 -1.83
CA GLU A 139 -3.21 -22.58 -1.45
C GLU A 139 -4.71 -22.50 -1.80
N GLY A 140 -5.15 -21.36 -2.34
CA GLY A 140 -6.56 -21.11 -2.66
C GLY A 140 -7.36 -20.59 -1.46
N ASN A 141 -6.72 -20.31 -0.32
CA ASN A 141 -7.44 -19.78 0.84
C ASN A 141 -7.80 -18.32 0.61
N ARG A 142 -9.01 -17.94 0.98
CA ARG A 142 -9.52 -16.57 0.86
C ARG A 142 -9.29 -15.78 2.13
N HIS A 143 -8.71 -14.59 1.97
CA HIS A 143 -8.39 -13.66 3.05
C HIS A 143 -9.04 -12.30 2.77
N ARG A 144 -9.87 -11.81 3.71
CA ARG A 144 -10.37 -10.44 3.63
C ARG A 144 -9.23 -9.48 3.91
N ALA A 145 -8.79 -8.73 2.90
CA ALA A 145 -7.66 -7.83 3.00
C ALA A 145 -8.06 -6.39 2.68
N PHE A 146 -7.32 -5.45 3.25
CA PHE A 146 -7.35 -4.06 2.81
C PHE A 146 -6.09 -3.72 2.01
N SER A 147 -6.23 -2.76 1.11
CA SER A 147 -5.11 -2.03 0.54
C SER A 147 -5.44 -0.55 0.41
N LEU A 148 -4.52 0.23 -0.13
CA LEU A 148 -4.70 1.67 -0.32
C LEU A 148 -4.85 1.96 -1.81
N MET A 149 -5.77 2.86 -2.15
CA MET A 149 -6.02 3.27 -3.53
C MET A 149 -6.19 4.78 -3.57
N ALA A 150 -5.73 5.42 -4.63
CA ALA A 150 -5.91 6.85 -4.87
C ALA A 150 -6.70 7.08 -6.17
N ASP A 151 -7.29 8.26 -6.31
CA ASP A 151 -7.81 8.68 -7.61
C ASP A 151 -6.63 8.99 -8.53
N GLY A 152 -6.54 8.21 -9.60
CA GLY A 152 -5.46 8.29 -10.58
C GLY A 152 -5.81 9.19 -11.76
N LEU A 153 -4.78 9.56 -12.51
CA LEU A 153 -4.91 10.17 -13.83
C LEU A 153 -5.43 9.14 -14.85
N PRO A 154 -6.02 9.58 -15.97
CA PRO A 154 -6.44 8.67 -17.03
C PRO A 154 -5.29 7.82 -17.57
N GLU A 155 -4.14 8.47 -17.78
CA GLU A 155 -2.94 7.87 -18.35
C GLU A 155 -1.93 7.46 -17.28
N ASP A 156 -1.22 6.38 -17.56
CA ASP A 156 -0.05 5.98 -16.77
C ASP A 156 1.15 6.87 -17.09
N GLY A 157 1.88 7.22 -16.04
CA GLY A 157 3.22 7.78 -16.15
C GLY A 157 4.27 6.74 -15.79
N ASN A 158 5.55 7.10 -15.91
CA ASN A 158 6.63 6.20 -15.55
C ASN A 158 7.02 6.34 -14.07
N PRO A 159 7.16 5.22 -13.32
CA PRO A 159 7.78 5.25 -12.01
C PRO A 159 9.25 5.67 -12.11
N SER A 160 9.83 6.18 -11.02
CA SER A 160 11.29 6.36 -11.01
C SER A 160 11.99 5.00 -10.98
N LEU A 161 13.20 4.91 -11.55
CA LEU A 161 14.02 3.68 -11.53
C LEU A 161 14.11 3.11 -10.11
N ARG A 162 14.53 3.93 -9.15
CA ARG A 162 14.59 3.53 -7.73
C ARG A 162 13.27 2.94 -7.21
N TYR A 163 12.12 3.46 -7.63
CA TYR A 163 10.83 2.99 -7.13
C TYR A 163 10.42 1.65 -7.74
N ILE A 164 10.54 1.51 -9.06
CA ILE A 164 10.20 0.24 -9.72
C ILE A 164 11.17 -0.88 -9.33
N THR A 165 12.45 -0.57 -9.10
CA THR A 165 13.42 -1.54 -8.55
C THR A 165 12.96 -2.13 -7.22
N LEU A 166 12.42 -1.31 -6.30
CA LEU A 166 11.89 -1.83 -5.04
C LEU A 166 10.75 -2.82 -5.25
N ILE A 167 9.83 -2.52 -6.18
CA ILE A 167 8.70 -3.40 -6.50
C ILE A 167 9.21 -4.72 -7.09
N ARG A 168 10.13 -4.66 -8.05
CA ARG A 168 10.72 -5.83 -8.73
C ARG A 168 11.51 -6.71 -7.75
N GLU A 169 12.35 -6.11 -6.91
CA GLU A 169 13.09 -6.83 -5.87
C GLU A 169 12.15 -7.45 -4.85
N GLY A 170 11.13 -6.73 -4.39
CA GLY A 170 10.14 -7.25 -3.45
C GLY A 170 9.34 -8.42 -4.04
N ALA A 171 8.95 -8.31 -5.31
CA ALA A 171 8.30 -9.41 -6.02
C ALA A 171 9.17 -10.67 -6.05
N ARG A 172 10.48 -10.54 -6.32
CA ARG A 172 11.43 -11.66 -6.28
C ARG A 172 11.69 -12.19 -4.87
N GLN A 173 11.83 -11.31 -3.86
CA GLN A 173 12.06 -11.69 -2.47
C GLN A 173 10.99 -12.62 -1.94
N HIS A 174 9.72 -12.32 -2.24
CA HIS A 174 8.59 -13.16 -1.87
C HIS A 174 8.27 -14.23 -2.92
N GLY A 175 9.05 -14.27 -4.01
CA GLY A 175 8.93 -15.26 -5.08
C GLY A 175 7.61 -15.21 -5.84
N LEU A 176 7.00 -14.04 -6.08
CA LEU A 176 5.76 -13.87 -6.85
C LEU A 176 5.82 -14.62 -8.20
N PRO A 177 4.67 -14.99 -8.79
CA PRO A 177 4.66 -15.76 -10.04
C PRO A 177 5.46 -15.12 -11.17
N GLU A 178 6.09 -15.95 -11.99
CA GLU A 178 7.03 -15.49 -13.04
C GLU A 178 6.36 -14.54 -14.02
N HIS A 179 5.13 -14.85 -14.47
CA HIS A 179 4.39 -13.98 -15.39
C HIS A 179 4.14 -12.58 -14.82
N TRP A 180 4.03 -12.46 -13.49
CA TRP A 180 3.89 -11.18 -12.81
C TRP A 180 5.21 -10.43 -12.72
N ILE A 181 6.31 -11.15 -12.40
CA ILE A 181 7.66 -10.57 -12.40
C ILE A 181 8.00 -10.04 -13.80
N GLU A 182 7.72 -10.80 -14.86
CA GLU A 182 7.89 -10.36 -16.24
C GLU A 182 7.05 -9.12 -16.57
N LYS A 183 5.79 -9.05 -16.10
CA LYS A 183 4.94 -7.86 -16.25
C LYS A 183 5.60 -6.62 -15.60
N LEU A 184 6.19 -6.77 -14.41
CA LEU A 184 6.90 -5.69 -13.70
C LEU A 184 8.21 -5.29 -14.39
N GLU A 185 8.93 -6.22 -15.01
CA GLU A 185 10.16 -5.93 -15.76
C GLU A 185 9.90 -5.13 -17.03
N LYS A 186 8.73 -5.30 -17.66
CA LYS A 186 8.31 -4.51 -18.83
C LYS A 186 7.94 -3.06 -18.50
N VAL A 187 7.72 -2.71 -17.23
CA VAL A 187 7.40 -1.33 -16.83
C VAL A 187 8.63 -0.44 -17.01
N ARG A 188 8.56 0.54 -17.92
CA ARG A 188 9.67 1.45 -18.18
C ARG A 188 9.82 2.48 -17.04
N PRO A 189 11.02 2.65 -16.47
CA PRO A 189 11.26 3.75 -15.54
C PRO A 189 11.30 5.09 -16.28
N ALA A 190 11.07 6.18 -15.56
CA ALA A 190 11.27 7.53 -16.08
C ALA A 190 12.76 7.74 -16.37
N GLU A 191 13.06 8.41 -17.48
CA GLU A 191 14.43 8.78 -17.85
C GLU A 191 15.06 9.66 -16.76
N GLU A 192 16.31 9.36 -16.43
CA GLU A 192 17.12 10.27 -15.61
C GLU A 192 17.45 11.50 -16.45
N ALA A 193 17.28 12.70 -15.88
CA ALA A 193 17.75 13.89 -16.57
C ALA A 193 19.28 13.84 -16.61
N ALA A 194 19.84 13.99 -17.82
CA ALA A 194 21.26 14.24 -18.03
C ALA A 194 21.75 15.47 -17.23
#